data_AF-A0A959X5U8-F1
#
_entry.id   AF-A0A959X5U8-F1
#
_cell.length_a   1.000
_cell.length_b   1.000
_cell.length_c   1.000
_cell.angle_alpha   90.00
_cell.angle_beta   90.00
_cell.angle_gamma   90.00
#
_symmetry.space_group_name_H-M   'P 1'
#
loop_
_entity.id
_entity.type
_entity.pdbx_description
1 polymer ?
#
loop_
_entity_poly.entity_id
_entity_poly.type
_entity_poly.pdbx_seq_one_letter_code
_entity_poly.pdbx_strand_id
1 'polypeptide(L)'
;MTTLTVAAASAAPEALDVFDDFARTLPVGAAREAVEMVTATLRAGRDVIIAGADDGVTPAQAAKVLGVSRAHLYKVLDAGALPFTVVGNRDRRISMSDLRDYVAKAEELRRVTARSAAQTRQTRALAIDEL
;
A
#
# COMPACT_ATOMS: atom_id res chain seq x y z
N MET A 1 -5.18 20.09 -0.30
CA MET A 1 -5.07 18.65 -0.06
C MET A 1 -6.03 17.93 -0.98
N THR A 2 -5.54 17.39 -2.09
CA THR A 2 -6.40 16.80 -3.13
C THR A 2 -6.07 15.32 -3.25
N THR A 3 -6.90 14.48 -2.65
CA THR A 3 -6.80 13.03 -2.85
C THR A 3 -7.82 12.59 -3.89
N LEU A 4 -7.41 11.71 -4.80
CA LEU A 4 -8.28 11.06 -5.77
C LEU A 4 -8.29 9.57 -5.48
N THR A 5 -9.49 8.98 -5.41
CA THR A 5 -9.65 7.52 -5.37
C THR A 5 -10.33 7.07 -6.64
N VAL A 6 -9.66 6.19 -7.37
CA VAL A 6 -10.19 5.52 -8.56
C VAL A 6 -10.57 4.12 -8.14
N ALA A 7 -11.87 3.84 -8.09
CA ALA A 7 -12.36 2.51 -7.76
C ALA A 7 -12.17 1.58 -8.96
N ALA A 8 -11.61 0.38 -8.77
CA ALA A 8 -11.39 -0.55 -9.87
C ALA A 8 -12.70 -0.93 -10.57
N ALA A 9 -13.79 -1.08 -9.80
CA ALA A 9 -15.12 -1.37 -10.32
C ALA A 9 -15.71 -0.27 -11.23
N SER A 10 -15.15 0.95 -11.18
CA SER A 10 -15.57 2.07 -12.03
C SER A 10 -14.70 2.27 -13.27
N ALA A 11 -13.58 1.54 -13.37
CA ALA A 11 -12.65 1.64 -14.49
C ALA A 11 -13.13 0.75 -15.66
N ALA A 12 -13.76 1.37 -16.65
CA ALA A 12 -14.18 0.68 -17.87
C ALA A 12 -12.96 0.10 -18.62
N PRO A 13 -13.00 -1.16 -19.09
CA PRO A 13 -11.88 -1.77 -19.81
C PRO A 13 -11.39 -0.93 -21.00
N GLU A 14 -12.31 -0.31 -21.73
CA GLU A 14 -12.00 0.51 -22.90
C GLU A 14 -11.23 1.77 -22.52
N ALA A 15 -11.54 2.37 -21.37
CA ALA A 15 -10.79 3.51 -20.86
C ALA A 15 -9.37 3.10 -20.44
N LEU A 16 -9.19 1.89 -19.89
CA LEU A 16 -7.88 1.36 -19.54
C LEU A 16 -7.04 1.06 -20.78
N ASP A 17 -7.64 0.60 -21.86
CA ASP A 17 -6.95 0.40 -23.15
C ASP A 17 -6.41 1.73 -23.70
N VAL A 18 -7.22 2.81 -23.63
CA VAL A 18 -6.77 4.16 -24.01
C VAL A 18 -5.60 4.64 -23.15
N PHE A 19 -5.62 4.36 -21.83
CA PHE A 19 -4.52 4.69 -20.94
C PHE A 19 -3.23 3.92 -21.30
N ASP A 20 -3.35 2.64 -21.66
CA ASP A 20 -2.21 1.82 -22.09
C ASP A 20 -1.61 2.33 -23.40
N ASP A 21 -2.45 2.74 -24.35
CA ASP A 21 -2.00 3.37 -25.58
C ASP A 21 -1.34 4.73 -25.34
N PHE A 22 -1.91 5.55 -24.46
CA PHE A 22 -1.28 6.80 -24.05
C PHE A 22 0.10 6.56 -23.42
N ALA A 23 0.22 5.59 -22.51
CA ALA A 23 1.50 5.24 -21.89
C ALA A 23 2.58 4.86 -22.91
N ARG A 24 2.21 4.17 -24.00
CA ARG A 24 3.14 3.83 -25.10
C ARG A 24 3.67 5.04 -25.85
N THR A 25 2.95 6.17 -25.86
CA THR A 25 3.42 7.42 -26.48
C THR A 25 4.41 8.20 -25.61
N LEU A 26 4.47 7.91 -24.31
CA LEU A 26 5.38 8.57 -23.39
C LEU A 26 6.81 8.01 -23.52
N PRO A 27 7.85 8.84 -23.39
CA PRO A 27 9.22 8.37 -23.23
C PRO A 27 9.35 7.41 -22.04
N VAL A 28 10.32 6.50 -22.10
CA VAL A 28 10.64 5.61 -20.98
C VAL A 28 11.07 6.47 -19.78
N GLY A 29 10.40 6.27 -18.65
CA GLY A 29 10.67 6.99 -17.40
C GLY A 29 9.46 7.02 -16.48
N ALA A 30 9.59 7.75 -15.37
CA ALA A 30 8.63 7.75 -14.26
C ALA A 30 7.19 8.10 -14.66
N ALA A 31 6.99 9.01 -15.62
CA ALA A 31 5.65 9.38 -16.09
C ALA A 31 4.95 8.20 -16.77
N ARG A 32 5.66 7.45 -17.60
CA ARG A 32 5.15 6.24 -18.25
C ARG A 32 4.87 5.15 -17.24
N GLU A 33 5.84 4.87 -16.36
CA GLU A 33 5.71 3.86 -15.31
C GLU A 33 4.52 4.14 -14.38
N ALA A 34 4.27 5.41 -14.06
CA ALA A 34 3.12 5.80 -13.24
C ALA A 34 1.79 5.43 -13.91
N VAL A 35 1.64 5.73 -15.21
CA VAL A 35 0.41 5.39 -15.96
C VAL A 35 0.25 3.87 -16.06
N GLU A 36 1.31 3.15 -16.43
CA GLU A 36 1.30 1.69 -16.53
C GLU A 36 0.95 1.02 -15.19
N MET A 37 1.49 1.54 -14.08
CA MET A 37 1.20 1.04 -12.73
C MET A 37 -0.26 1.27 -12.34
N VAL A 38 -0.82 2.44 -12.65
CA VAL A 38 -2.24 2.76 -12.39
C VAL A 38 -3.13 1.78 -13.15
N THR A 39 -2.90 1.60 -14.46
CA THR A 39 -3.71 0.70 -15.29
C THR A 39 -3.60 -0.76 -14.83
N ALA A 40 -2.37 -1.24 -14.58
CA ALA A 40 -2.15 -2.60 -14.08
C ALA A 40 -2.84 -2.85 -12.73
N THR A 41 -2.87 -1.85 -11.84
CA THR A 41 -3.54 -1.96 -10.53
C THR A 41 -5.04 -2.04 -10.67
N LEU A 42 -5.65 -1.21 -11.53
CA LEU A 42 -7.08 -1.22 -11.79
C LEU A 42 -7.53 -2.52 -12.46
N ARG A 43 -6.77 -3.03 -13.46
CA ARG A 43 -7.04 -4.33 -14.10
C ARG A 43 -6.96 -5.51 -13.12
N ALA A 44 -6.13 -5.39 -12.08
CA ALA A 44 -6.05 -6.38 -11.01
C ALA A 44 -7.24 -6.31 -10.01
N GLY A 45 -8.25 -5.47 -10.27
CA GLY A 45 -9.41 -5.30 -9.39
C GLY A 45 -9.09 -4.52 -8.11
N ARG A 46 -7.96 -3.79 -8.07
CA ARG A 46 -7.52 -3.03 -6.89
C ARG A 46 -7.72 -1.54 -7.11
N ASP A 47 -8.31 -0.89 -6.12
CA ASP A 47 -8.49 0.57 -6.12
C ASP A 47 -7.13 1.29 -6.13
N VAL A 48 -7.07 2.42 -6.82
CA VAL A 48 -5.90 3.30 -6.85
C VAL A 48 -6.21 4.56 -6.06
N ILE A 49 -5.25 4.99 -5.23
CA ILE A 49 -5.31 6.23 -4.47
C ILE A 49 -4.15 7.11 -4.90
N ILE A 50 -4.45 8.30 -5.40
CA ILE A 50 -3.48 9.31 -5.81
C ILE A 50 -3.55 10.45 -4.79
N ALA A 51 -2.40 10.77 -4.20
CA ALA A 51 -2.24 11.76 -3.16
C ALA A 51 -0.80 12.31 -3.20
N GLY A 52 -0.62 13.60 -2.90
CA GLY A 52 0.69 14.14 -2.56
C GLY A 52 1.23 13.52 -1.26
N ALA A 53 2.53 13.67 -0.99
CA ALA A 53 3.15 13.09 0.20
C ALA A 53 2.51 13.60 1.51
N ASP A 54 2.18 14.90 1.56
CA ASP A 54 1.58 15.54 2.72
C ASP A 54 0.04 15.53 2.69
N ASP A 55 -0.56 14.95 1.64
CA ASP A 55 -2.00 14.83 1.57
C ASP A 55 -2.48 13.76 2.57
N GLY A 56 -3.52 14.14 3.28
CA GLY A 56 -4.16 13.31 4.30
C GLY A 56 -5.16 12.37 3.67
N VAL A 57 -4.93 11.07 3.83
CA VAL A 57 -5.90 10.02 3.47
C VAL A 57 -6.78 9.67 4.65
N THR A 58 -8.00 9.24 4.37
CA THR A 58 -8.94 8.74 5.37
C THR A 58 -8.49 7.37 5.91
N PRO A 59 -8.91 6.98 7.13
CA PRO A 59 -8.70 5.61 7.61
C PRO A 59 -9.27 4.55 6.67
N ALA A 60 -10.41 4.83 6.02
CA ALA A 60 -10.99 3.89 5.06
C ALA A 60 -10.07 3.66 3.84
N GLN A 61 -9.44 4.72 3.33
CA GLN A 61 -8.45 4.66 2.26
C GLN A 61 -7.17 3.95 2.71
N ALA A 62 -6.62 4.32 3.87
CA ALA A 62 -5.43 3.68 4.42
C ALA A 62 -5.62 2.18 4.67
N ALA A 63 -6.79 1.76 5.17
CA ALA A 63 -7.10 0.35 5.39
C ALA A 63 -7.08 -0.45 4.07
N LYS A 64 -7.58 0.13 2.97
CA LYS A 64 -7.52 -0.48 1.65
C LYS A 64 -6.07 -0.63 1.16
N VAL A 65 -5.24 0.40 1.32
CA VAL A 65 -3.81 0.36 0.95
C VAL A 65 -3.08 -0.75 1.72
N LEU A 66 -3.36 -0.87 3.02
CA LEU A 66 -2.74 -1.86 3.89
C LEU A 66 -3.27 -3.30 3.69
N GLY A 67 -4.36 -3.48 2.94
CA GLY A 67 -5.02 -4.77 2.79
C GLY A 67 -5.61 -5.31 4.10
N VAL A 68 -6.02 -4.43 5.02
CA VAL A 68 -6.57 -4.79 6.34
C VAL A 68 -8.00 -4.30 6.51
N SER A 69 -8.71 -4.85 7.50
CA SER A 69 -10.04 -4.35 7.85
C SER A 69 -9.94 -2.96 8.47
N ARG A 70 -10.99 -2.14 8.31
CA ARG A 70 -11.09 -0.82 8.96
C ARG A 70 -10.94 -0.94 10.48
N ALA A 71 -11.61 -1.92 11.09
CA ALA A 71 -11.52 -2.15 12.53
C ALA A 71 -10.08 -2.44 13.00
N HIS A 72 -9.30 -3.18 12.22
CA HIS A 72 -7.89 -3.41 12.51
C HIS A 72 -7.10 -2.11 12.43
N LEU A 73 -7.30 -1.29 11.39
CA LEU A 73 -6.61 -0.01 11.29
C LEU A 73 -6.94 0.91 12.47
N TYR A 74 -8.19 0.99 12.90
CA TYR A 74 -8.55 1.81 14.07
C TYR A 74 -7.79 1.38 15.33
N LYS A 75 -7.61 0.07 15.56
CA LYS A 75 -6.77 -0.42 16.67
C LYS A 75 -5.31 0.04 16.55
N VAL A 76 -4.74 0.04 15.34
CA VAL A 76 -3.38 0.54 15.09
C VAL A 76 -3.27 2.03 15.42
N LEU A 77 -4.26 2.82 15.00
CA LEU A 77 -4.33 4.25 15.28
C LEU A 77 -4.51 4.53 16.79
N ASP A 78 -5.42 3.81 17.44
CA ASP A 78 -5.70 3.97 18.88
C ASP A 78 -4.51 3.53 19.74
N ALA A 79 -3.71 2.57 19.26
CA ALA A 79 -2.46 2.17 19.89
C ALA A 79 -1.29 3.15 19.64
N GLY A 80 -1.49 4.20 18.82
CA GLY A 80 -0.46 5.19 18.49
C GLY A 80 0.64 4.67 17.55
N ALA A 81 0.45 3.51 16.92
CA ALA A 81 1.46 2.90 16.06
C ALA A 81 1.55 3.55 14.68
N LEU A 82 0.50 4.24 14.24
CA LEU A 82 0.45 5.03 13.01
C LEU A 82 -0.04 6.45 13.36
N PRO A 83 0.77 7.50 13.12
CA PRO A 83 0.36 8.88 13.36
C PRO A 83 -0.89 9.26 12.56
N PHE A 84 -1.73 10.11 13.16
CA PHE A 84 -2.86 10.72 12.48
C PHE A 84 -3.15 12.10 13.07
N THR A 85 -3.81 12.94 12.27
CA THR A 85 -4.36 14.21 12.70
C THR A 85 -5.88 14.13 12.74
N VAL A 86 -6.51 14.95 13.59
CA VAL A 86 -7.96 15.10 13.61
C VAL A 86 -8.31 16.39 12.86
N VAL A 87 -9.22 16.29 11.90
CA VAL A 87 -9.79 17.42 11.17
C VAL A 87 -11.26 17.59 11.56
N GLY A 88 -11.68 18.84 11.78
CA GLY A 88 -13.00 19.13 12.34
C GLY A 88 -13.17 18.51 13.73
N ASN A 89 -14.31 17.88 14.00
CA ASN A 89 -14.64 17.39 15.35
C ASN A 89 -14.10 15.99 15.66
N ARG A 90 -14.04 15.09 14.67
CA ARG A 90 -13.75 13.66 14.90
C ARG A 90 -13.08 12.93 13.72
N ASP A 91 -12.90 13.59 12.58
CA ASP A 91 -12.41 12.91 11.38
C ASP A 91 -10.90 12.74 11.46
N ARG A 92 -10.43 11.49 11.38
CA ARG A 92 -9.00 11.20 11.36
C ARG A 92 -8.46 11.34 9.92
N ARG A 93 -7.23 11.83 9.79
CA ARG A 93 -6.45 11.87 8.55
C ARG A 93 -5.05 11.35 8.83
N ILE A 94 -4.54 10.52 7.94
CA ILE A 94 -3.20 9.95 7.99
C ILE A 94 -2.44 10.54 6.83
N SER A 95 -1.26 11.11 7.04
CA SER A 95 -0.46 11.61 5.91
C SER A 95 -0.03 10.44 5.03
N MET A 96 0.07 10.66 3.72
CA MET A 96 0.52 9.61 2.81
C MET A 96 1.97 9.19 3.11
N SER A 97 2.81 10.11 3.61
CA SER A 97 4.17 9.83 4.09
C SER A 97 4.17 8.89 5.31
N ASP A 98 3.40 9.19 6.36
CA ASP A 98 3.31 8.32 7.55
C ASP A 98 2.80 6.92 7.19
N LEU A 99 1.82 6.84 6.29
CA LEU A 99 1.28 5.57 5.83
C LEU A 99 2.34 4.74 5.09
N ARG A 100 3.13 5.37 4.22
CA ARG A 100 4.24 4.71 3.50
C ARG A 100 5.31 4.21 4.45
N ASP A 101 5.69 5.01 5.45
CA ASP A 101 6.69 4.64 6.44
C ASP A 101 6.25 3.46 7.30
N TYR A 102 4.96 3.43 7.66
CA TYR A 102 4.37 2.31 8.39
C TYR A 102 4.42 1.01 7.57
N VAL A 103 4.08 1.05 6.28
CA VAL A 103 4.20 -0.11 5.37
C VAL A 103 5.65 -0.59 5.31
N ALA A 104 6.60 0.32 5.12
CA ALA A 104 8.02 -0.01 5.02
C ALA A 104 8.55 -0.71 6.29
N LYS A 105 8.19 -0.20 7.47
CA LYS A 105 8.54 -0.82 8.76
C LYS A 105 7.95 -2.23 8.90
N ALA A 106 6.70 -2.42 8.49
CA ALA A 106 6.03 -3.72 8.55
C ALA A 106 6.65 -4.74 7.58
N GLU A 107 7.07 -4.32 6.39
CA GLU A 107 7.81 -5.16 5.45
C GLU A 107 9.18 -5.58 6.01
N GLU A 108 9.92 -4.65 6.62
CA GLU A 108 11.23 -4.97 7.20
C GLU A 108 11.11 -5.98 8.35
N LEU A 109 10.13 -5.80 9.24
CA LEU A 109 9.88 -6.75 10.33
C LEU A 109 9.53 -8.16 9.81
N ARG A 110 8.74 -8.24 8.73
CA ARG A 110 8.43 -9.50 8.06
C ARG A 110 9.67 -10.17 7.48
N ARG A 111 10.56 -9.40 6.84
CA ARG A 111 11.83 -9.91 6.30
C ARG A 111 12.75 -10.46 7.39
N VAL A 112 12.88 -9.74 8.50
CA VAL A 112 13.70 -10.18 9.65
C VAL A 112 13.16 -11.48 10.24
N THR A 113 11.84 -11.56 10.44
CA THR A 113 11.18 -12.75 11.01
C THR A 113 11.28 -13.96 10.07
N ALA A 114 11.13 -13.75 8.76
CA ALA A 114 11.29 -14.82 7.77
C ALA A 114 12.72 -15.37 7.76
N ARG A 115 13.73 -14.50 7.89
CA ARG A 115 15.15 -14.89 7.96
C ARG A 115 15.45 -15.72 9.20
N SER A 116 14.98 -15.30 10.38
CA SER A 116 15.21 -16.05 11.61
C SER A 116 14.50 -17.41 11.60
N ALA A 117 13.26 -17.48 11.08
CA ALA A 117 12.54 -18.74 10.92
C ALA A 117 13.19 -19.72 9.91
N ALA A 118 13.89 -19.20 8.90
CA ALA A 118 14.68 -20.01 7.97
C ALA A 118 15.95 -20.55 8.65
N GLN A 119 16.66 -19.71 9.42
CA GLN A 119 17.85 -20.12 10.16
C GLN A 119 17.55 -21.19 11.21
N THR A 120 16.49 -21.04 12.01
CA THR A 120 16.10 -22.04 13.02
C THR A 120 15.78 -23.41 12.40
N ARG A 121 15.16 -23.43 11.21
CA ARG A 121 14.90 -24.69 10.47
C ARG A 121 16.19 -25.35 9.98
N GLN A 122 17.14 -24.56 9.50
CA GLN A 122 18.42 -25.07 9.01
C GLN A 122 19.28 -25.61 10.15
N THR A 123 19.38 -24.91 11.29
CA THR A 123 20.11 -25.38 12.48
C THR A 123 19.51 -26.69 13.01
N ARG A 124 18.17 -26.81 13.03
CA ARG A 124 17.51 -28.04 13.47
C ARG A 124 17.72 -29.21 12.50
N ALA A 125 17.76 -28.96 11.20
CA ALA A 125 18.02 -30.01 10.20
C ALA A 125 19.46 -30.56 10.32
N LEU A 126 20.44 -29.69 10.53
CA LEU A 126 21.84 -30.08 10.72
C LEU A 126 22.07 -30.86 12.03
N ALA A 127 21.31 -30.54 13.09
CA ALA A 127 21.40 -31.24 14.37
C ALA A 127 20.76 -32.65 14.36
N ILE A 128 19.95 -32.99 13.35
CA ILE A 128 19.32 -34.31 13.22
C ILE A 128 20.20 -35.26 12.38
N ASP A 129 21.05 -34.71 11.49
CA ASP A 129 21.92 -35.48 10.59
C ASP A 129 23.23 -35.95 11.25
N GLU A 130 23.54 -35.46 12.45
CA GLU A 130 24.72 -35.86 13.25
C GLU A 130 24.43 -36.97 14.29
N LEU A 131 23.26 -37.63 14.24
CA LEU A 131 22.86 -38.74 15.12
C LEU A 131 22.62 -40.03 14.33
#